data_AF-A0A7S2UBG8-F1
#
_entry.id   AF-A0A7S2UBG8-F1
#
_cell.length_a   1.000
_cell.length_b   1.000
_cell.length_c   1.000
_cell.angle_alpha   90.00
_cell.angle_beta   90.00
_cell.angle_gamma   90.00
#
_symmetry.space_group_name_H-M   'P 1'
#
loop_
_entity.id
_entity.type
_entity.pdbx_description
1 polymer ?
#
loop_
_entity_poly.entity_id
_entity_poly.type
_entity_poly.pdbx_seq_one_letter_code
_entity_poly.pdbx_strand_id
1 'polypeptide(L)'
;SFSSDSIADAAKVVSAVPNPGPFEQANMDAKRLVALDTFDGARVDINKQLSPYMLAMHSFWLGTSMLPDGRNKTYTFVTQVHDGEGGLLMARLDPEKGSVDGRIHRALLGGLALGKLQVGVSAEGATDQLLAEVDLGGATW
;
A
#
# COMPACT_ATOMS: atom_id res chain seq x y z
N SER A 1 -53.38 -3.36 -17.06
CA SER A 1 -52.15 -2.58 -16.87
C SER A 1 -51.31 -3.32 -15.87
N PHE A 2 -50.39 -4.18 -16.33
CA PHE A 2 -49.60 -5.06 -15.46
C PHE A 2 -48.30 -4.36 -15.07
N SER A 3 -48.03 -4.40 -13.77
CA SER A 3 -46.94 -3.78 -13.02
C SER A 3 -45.56 -3.98 -13.66
N SER A 4 -44.97 -2.90 -14.16
CA SER A 4 -43.60 -2.83 -14.68
C SER A 4 -42.55 -2.49 -13.60
N ASP A 5 -42.98 -2.15 -12.39
CA ASP A 5 -42.06 -1.68 -11.33
C ASP A 5 -41.38 -2.81 -10.56
N SER A 6 -41.94 -4.03 -10.59
CA SER A 6 -41.43 -5.16 -9.81
C SER A 6 -40.10 -5.74 -10.32
N ILE A 7 -39.85 -5.71 -11.63
CA ILE A 7 -38.66 -6.34 -12.22
C ILE A 7 -37.45 -5.42 -12.12
N ALA A 8 -37.63 -4.10 -12.27
CA ALA A 8 -36.53 -3.13 -12.16
C ALA A 8 -36.01 -3.03 -10.71
N ASP A 9 -36.90 -3.08 -9.72
CA ASP A 9 -36.50 -3.09 -8.31
C ASP A 9 -35.93 -4.45 -7.88
N ALA A 10 -36.45 -5.56 -8.39
CA ALA A 10 -35.83 -6.87 -8.17
C ALA A 10 -34.44 -6.98 -8.85
N ALA A 11 -34.26 -6.37 -10.03
CA ALA A 11 -32.96 -6.36 -10.73
C ALA A 11 -31.90 -5.55 -9.97
N LYS A 12 -32.26 -4.46 -9.27
CA LYS A 12 -31.34 -3.75 -8.37
C LYS A 12 -30.88 -4.61 -7.20
N VAL A 13 -31.76 -5.48 -6.68
CA VAL A 13 -31.48 -6.39 -5.56
C VAL A 13 -30.67 -7.62 -6.02
N VAL A 14 -30.90 -8.11 -7.25
CA VAL A 14 -30.22 -9.28 -7.83
C VAL A 14 -28.88 -8.92 -8.51
N SER A 15 -28.70 -7.67 -8.96
CA SER A 15 -27.45 -7.12 -9.53
C SER A 15 -26.46 -6.63 -8.47
N ALA A 16 -26.75 -6.80 -7.18
CA ALA A 16 -25.87 -6.37 -6.10
C ALA A 16 -24.69 -7.35 -5.95
N VAL A 17 -23.84 -7.45 -6.98
CA VAL A 17 -22.48 -7.96 -6.78
C VAL A 17 -21.80 -6.95 -5.86
N PRO A 18 -21.30 -7.38 -4.68
CA PRO A 18 -20.56 -6.49 -3.80
C PRO A 18 -19.40 -5.85 -4.56
N ASN A 19 -19.05 -4.61 -4.20
CA ASN A 19 -17.91 -3.92 -4.80
C ASN A 19 -16.70 -4.89 -4.88
N PRO A 20 -16.16 -5.15 -6.10
CA PRO A 20 -15.08 -6.12 -6.31
C PRO A 20 -13.73 -5.68 -5.70
N GLY A 21 -13.68 -4.45 -5.16
CA GLY A 21 -12.49 -3.84 -4.61
C GLY A 21 -11.67 -3.12 -5.68
N PRO A 22 -10.56 -2.48 -5.28
CA PRO A 22 -9.70 -1.74 -6.19
C PRO A 22 -9.11 -2.64 -7.29
N PHE A 23 -8.99 -2.11 -8.50
CA PHE A 23 -8.45 -2.83 -9.67
C PHE A 23 -7.06 -3.43 -9.41
N GLU A 24 -6.22 -2.74 -8.64
CA GLU A 24 -4.87 -3.15 -8.29
C GLU A 24 -4.85 -4.43 -7.43
N GLN A 25 -5.95 -4.70 -6.71
CA GLN A 25 -6.07 -5.89 -5.86
C GLN A 25 -6.57 -7.11 -6.63
N ALA A 26 -7.14 -6.95 -7.84
CA ALA A 26 -7.75 -8.05 -8.59
C ALA A 26 -6.79 -9.21 -8.89
N ASN A 27 -5.51 -8.93 -9.11
CA ASN A 27 -4.49 -9.96 -9.37
C ASN A 27 -3.60 -10.26 -8.15
N MET A 28 -3.88 -9.68 -6.98
CA MET A 28 -2.99 -9.82 -5.83
C MET A 28 -2.92 -11.25 -5.31
N ASP A 29 -4.02 -12.00 -5.33
CA ASP A 29 -4.04 -13.35 -4.79
C ASP A 29 -3.22 -14.32 -5.65
N ALA A 30 -3.31 -14.21 -6.98
CA ALA A 30 -2.43 -14.95 -7.89
C ALA A 30 -0.97 -14.52 -7.71
N LYS A 31 -0.71 -13.20 -7.60
CA LYS A 31 0.65 -12.69 -7.37
C LYS A 31 1.25 -13.19 -6.06
N ARG A 32 0.47 -13.29 -4.98
CA ARG A 32 0.92 -13.82 -3.68
C ARG A 32 1.34 -15.30 -3.75
N LEU A 33 0.71 -16.09 -4.60
CA LEU A 33 1.05 -17.51 -4.76
C LEU A 33 2.35 -17.71 -5.55
N VAL A 34 2.62 -16.85 -6.53
CA VAL A 34 3.75 -17.02 -7.45
C VAL A 34 4.96 -16.14 -7.12
N ALA A 35 4.76 -15.05 -6.38
CA ALA A 35 5.84 -14.20 -5.89
C ALA A 35 6.41 -14.79 -4.59
N LEU A 36 7.23 -15.84 -4.75
CA LEU A 36 8.04 -16.35 -3.65
C LEU A 36 8.98 -15.23 -3.16
N ASP A 37 9.10 -15.06 -1.84
CA ASP A 37 10.07 -14.12 -1.25
C ASP A 37 11.49 -14.72 -1.34
N THR A 38 11.99 -14.87 -2.56
CA THR A 38 13.36 -15.31 -2.81
C THR A 38 14.30 -14.14 -2.61
N PHE A 39 15.22 -14.29 -1.67
CA PHE A 39 16.36 -13.39 -1.49
C PHE A 39 17.65 -14.21 -1.50
N ASP A 40 18.73 -13.58 -1.90
CA ASP A 40 20.08 -14.11 -1.79
C ASP A 40 20.85 -13.39 -0.69
N GLY A 41 21.75 -14.11 -0.03
CA GLY A 41 22.45 -13.61 1.15
C GLY A 41 21.64 -13.75 2.44
N ALA A 42 21.86 -12.85 3.39
CA ALA A 42 21.23 -12.83 4.71
C ALA A 42 20.37 -11.57 4.87
N ARG A 43 19.10 -11.76 5.22
CA ARG A 43 18.16 -10.70 5.56
C ARG A 43 17.78 -10.80 7.03
N VAL A 44 17.85 -9.68 7.73
CA VAL A 44 17.45 -9.57 9.14
C VAL A 44 16.45 -8.44 9.27
N ASP A 45 15.22 -8.76 9.64
CA ASP A 45 14.17 -7.78 9.89
C ASP A 45 13.87 -7.72 11.40
N ILE A 46 14.07 -6.55 12.00
CA ILE A 46 13.75 -6.28 13.40
C ILE A 46 12.51 -5.39 13.43
N ASN A 47 11.38 -5.98 13.84
CA ASN A 47 10.10 -5.29 13.97
C ASN A 47 9.81 -5.00 15.45
N LYS A 48 9.63 -3.73 15.79
CA LYS A 48 9.26 -3.28 17.12
C LYS A 48 7.94 -2.52 17.05
N GLN A 49 6.91 -3.10 17.66
CA GLN A 49 5.66 -2.40 17.91
C GLN A 49 5.87 -1.49 19.14
N LEU A 50 5.99 -0.18 18.89
CA LEU A 50 6.23 0.82 19.94
C LEU A 50 4.94 1.22 20.64
N SER A 51 3.81 1.16 19.92
CA SER A 51 2.47 1.33 20.47
C SER A 51 1.47 0.53 19.61
N PRO A 52 0.21 0.37 20.05
CA PRO A 52 -0.84 -0.23 19.22
C PRO A 52 -0.98 0.42 17.83
N TYR A 53 -0.53 1.66 17.72
CA TYR A 53 -0.65 2.50 16.55
C TYR A 53 0.67 2.73 15.82
N MET A 54 1.82 2.33 16.37
CA MET A 54 3.13 2.65 15.82
C MET A 54 4.03 1.43 15.75
N LEU A 55 4.61 1.22 14.56
CA LEU A 55 5.59 0.18 14.29
C LEU A 55 6.86 0.80 13.72
N ALA A 56 8.00 0.31 14.20
CA ALA A 56 9.32 0.62 13.65
C ALA A 56 9.98 -0.69 13.19
N MET A 57 10.46 -0.69 11.95
CA MET A 57 11.07 -1.83 11.29
C MET A 57 12.46 -1.44 10.80
N HIS A 58 13.44 -2.26 11.17
CA HIS A 58 14.81 -2.17 10.71
C HIS A 58 15.09 -3.38 9.82
N SER A 59 15.41 -3.16 8.55
CA SER A 59 15.72 -4.25 7.61
C SER A 59 17.17 -4.14 7.18
N PHE A 60 17.92 -5.22 7.43
CA PHE A 60 19.32 -5.36 7.03
C PHE A 60 19.42 -6.43 5.96
N TRP A 61 20.04 -6.09 4.84
CA TRP A 61 20.35 -7.02 3.76
C TRP A 61 21.87 -7.10 3.63
N LEU A 62 22.40 -8.32 3.58
CA LEU A 62 23.83 -8.60 3.55
C LEU A 62 24.13 -9.72 2.55
N GLY A 63 25.09 -9.51 1.65
CA GLY A 63 25.47 -10.48 0.63
C GLY A 63 24.44 -10.68 -0.50
N THR A 64 23.56 -9.69 -0.74
CA THR A 64 22.57 -9.78 -1.83
C THR A 64 23.13 -9.24 -3.14
N SER A 65 22.84 -9.90 -4.26
CA SER A 65 23.12 -9.41 -5.62
C SER A 65 21.92 -8.73 -6.27
N MET A 66 20.79 -8.64 -5.54
CA MET A 66 19.52 -8.11 -6.03
C MET A 66 19.47 -6.57 -6.03
N LEU A 67 20.47 -5.89 -5.46
CA LEU A 67 20.52 -4.43 -5.42
C LEU A 67 21.00 -3.88 -6.77
N PRO A 68 20.24 -2.94 -7.38
CA PRO A 68 20.49 -2.48 -8.76
C PRO A 68 21.76 -1.63 -8.93
N ASP A 69 22.38 -1.22 -7.82
CA ASP A 69 23.57 -0.37 -7.78
C ASP A 69 24.87 -1.16 -7.56
N GLY A 70 24.80 -2.50 -7.58
CA GLY A 70 25.95 -3.38 -7.37
C GLY A 70 26.43 -3.42 -5.91
N ARG A 71 25.73 -2.77 -4.97
CA ARG A 71 25.98 -2.96 -3.55
C ARG A 71 25.58 -4.37 -3.13
N ASN A 72 26.30 -4.89 -2.15
CA ASN A 72 26.01 -6.19 -1.57
C ASN A 72 25.38 -6.10 -0.18
N LYS A 73 25.12 -4.89 0.31
CA LYS A 73 24.50 -4.65 1.60
C LYS A 73 23.63 -3.41 1.52
N THR A 74 22.56 -3.39 2.29
CA THR A 74 21.76 -2.19 2.51
C THR A 74 21.09 -2.25 3.87
N TYR A 75 20.81 -1.08 4.42
CA TYR A 75 19.97 -0.91 5.58
C TYR A 75 18.80 -0.01 5.21
N THR A 76 17.59 -0.45 5.55
CA THR A 76 16.39 0.38 5.42
C THR A 76 15.65 0.47 6.73
N PHE A 77 15.18 1.68 7.02
CA PHE A 77 14.34 1.96 8.17
C PHE A 77 12.94 2.28 7.70
N VAL A 78 11.94 1.64 8.29
CA VAL A 78 10.54 1.93 8.01
C VAL A 78 9.82 2.21 9.31
N THR A 79 9.01 3.25 9.34
CA THR A 79 8.06 3.47 10.43
C THR A 79 6.66 3.65 9.87
N GLN A 80 5.69 3.11 10.60
CA GLN A 80 4.28 3.19 10.28
C GLN A 80 3.52 3.67 11.50
N VAL A 81 2.58 4.58 11.28
CA VAL A 81 1.68 5.14 12.29
C VAL A 81 0.25 5.03 11.77
N HIS A 82 -0.62 4.41 12.54
CA HIS A 82 -2.06 4.34 12.30
C HIS A 82 -2.76 5.36 13.18
N ASP A 83 -3.62 6.21 12.63
CA ASP A 83 -4.26 7.29 13.39
C ASP A 83 -5.59 6.91 14.06
N GLY A 84 -5.94 5.61 14.09
CA GLY A 84 -7.16 5.09 14.72
C GLY A 84 -8.45 5.39 13.94
N GLU A 85 -8.48 6.43 13.10
CA GLU A 85 -9.62 6.84 12.26
C GLU A 85 -9.53 6.30 10.82
N GLY A 86 -8.74 5.24 10.61
CA GLY A 86 -8.54 4.61 9.31
C GLY A 86 -7.45 5.25 8.45
N GLY A 87 -6.67 6.18 9.01
CA GLY A 87 -5.46 6.71 8.40
C GLY A 87 -4.24 5.84 8.69
N LEU A 88 -3.35 5.76 7.70
CA LEU A 88 -2.03 5.13 7.80
C LEU A 88 -1.00 6.11 7.25
N LEU A 89 0.01 6.43 8.06
CA LEU A 89 1.18 7.15 7.66
C LEU A 89 2.36 6.18 7.68
N MET A 90 3.17 6.18 6.63
CA MET A 90 4.36 5.36 6.53
C MET A 90 5.50 6.24 6.02
N ALA A 91 6.68 6.07 6.61
CA ALA A 91 7.91 6.64 6.09
C ALA A 91 8.96 5.53 5.98
N ARG A 92 9.65 5.48 4.85
CA ARG A 92 10.79 4.61 4.60
C ARG A 92 12.00 5.49 4.31
N LEU A 93 13.10 5.19 4.98
CA LEU A 93 14.39 5.83 4.78
C LEU A 93 15.38 4.76 4.34
N ASP A 94 16.11 5.06 3.27
CA ASP A 94 17.29 4.32 2.84
C ASP A 94 18.49 5.27 2.98
N PRO A 95 19.27 5.17 4.07
CA PRO A 95 20.38 6.08 4.31
C PRO A 95 21.52 5.89 3.32
N GLU A 96 21.72 4.68 2.80
CA GLU A 96 22.82 4.42 1.86
C GLU A 96 22.51 4.99 0.48
N LYS A 97 21.24 4.92 0.05
CA LYS A 97 20.79 5.58 -1.18
C LYS A 97 20.51 7.08 -0.99
N GLY A 98 20.34 7.54 0.25
CA GLY A 98 19.94 8.91 0.54
C GLY A 98 18.51 9.21 0.06
N SER A 99 17.63 8.21 0.08
CA SER A 99 16.24 8.35 -0.37
C SER A 99 15.24 8.20 0.77
N VAL A 100 14.14 8.95 0.67
CA VAL A 100 13.02 8.93 1.61
C VAL A 100 11.74 8.74 0.82
N ASP A 101 10.96 7.73 1.20
CA ASP A 101 9.61 7.49 0.67
C ASP A 101 8.58 7.65 1.79
N GLY A 102 7.67 8.59 1.64
CA GLY A 102 6.51 8.80 2.50
C GLY A 102 5.23 8.31 1.82
N ARG A 103 4.34 7.69 2.59
CA ARG A 103 2.98 7.36 2.17
C ARG A 103 1.98 7.78 3.22
N ILE A 104 0.89 8.41 2.79
CA ILE A 104 -0.20 8.85 3.65
C ILE A 104 -1.48 8.32 3.03
N HIS A 105 -2.20 7.49 3.77
CA HIS A 105 -3.55 7.06 3.45
C HIS A 105 -4.48 7.72 4.46
N ARG A 106 -5.57 8.33 3.97
CA ARG A 106 -6.57 8.99 4.80
C ARG A 106 -7.95 8.62 4.29
N ALA A 107 -8.81 8.15 5.20
CA ALA A 107 -10.23 8.09 4.93
C ALA A 107 -10.76 9.51 4.72
N LEU A 108 -11.43 9.75 3.61
CA LEU A 108 -12.07 11.00 3.23
C LEU A 108 -13.58 10.81 3.23
N LEU A 109 -14.33 11.90 3.45
CA LEU A 109 -15.80 11.92 3.37
C LEU A 109 -16.48 10.84 4.25
N GLY A 110 -15.98 10.64 5.47
CA GLY A 110 -16.54 9.64 6.40
C GLY A 110 -16.31 8.18 5.99
N GLY A 111 -15.34 7.91 5.12
CA GLY A 111 -14.98 6.57 4.66
C GLY A 111 -15.49 6.21 3.26
N LEU A 112 -16.21 7.12 2.59
CA LEU A 112 -16.68 6.92 1.21
C LEU A 112 -15.55 7.01 0.18
N ALA A 113 -14.45 7.67 0.53
CA ALA A 113 -13.29 7.83 -0.32
C ALA A 113 -12.00 7.55 0.46
N LEU A 114 -10.98 7.02 -0.22
CA LEU A 114 -9.65 6.85 0.35
C LEU A 114 -8.68 7.73 -0.44
N GLY A 115 -8.15 8.76 0.21
CA GLY A 115 -7.06 9.56 -0.33
C GLY A 115 -5.73 8.88 -0.03
N LYS A 116 -4.89 8.70 -1.05
CA LYS A 116 -3.51 8.23 -0.90
C LYS A 116 -2.56 9.26 -1.48
N LEU A 117 -1.52 9.59 -0.72
CA LEU A 117 -0.42 10.42 -1.16
C LEU A 117 0.87 9.64 -0.98
N GLN A 118 1.66 9.50 -2.04
CA GLN A 118 2.99 8.90 -2.00
C GLN A 118 4.00 9.94 -2.47
N VAL A 119 5.06 10.12 -1.70
CA VAL A 119 6.14 11.06 -1.99
C VAL A 119 7.44 10.30 -1.89
N GLY A 120 8.22 10.26 -2.96
CA GLY A 120 9.58 9.73 -2.95
C GLY A 120 10.56 10.84 -3.30
N VAL A 121 11.58 11.02 -2.49
CA VAL A 121 12.67 11.97 -2.74
C VAL A 121 14.01 11.26 -2.62
N SER A 122 14.96 11.63 -3.47
CA SER A 122 16.31 11.09 -3.53
C SER A 122 17.33 12.21 -3.47
N ALA A 123 18.43 12.00 -2.76
CA ALA A 123 19.49 13.00 -2.63
C ALA A 123 20.07 13.47 -3.99
N GLU A 124 20.03 12.60 -5.01
CA GLU A 124 20.50 12.92 -6.36
C GLU A 124 19.42 13.60 -7.22
N GLY A 125 18.18 13.71 -6.74
CA GLY A 125 17.04 14.31 -7.45
C GLY A 125 16.58 13.56 -8.71
N ALA A 126 17.28 12.49 -9.09
CA ALA A 126 17.01 11.75 -10.33
C ALA A 126 15.73 10.90 -10.30
N THR A 127 15.19 10.61 -9.11
CA THR A 127 14.06 9.70 -8.91
C THR A 127 13.00 10.28 -7.97
N ASP A 128 12.86 11.60 -7.93
CA ASP A 128 11.83 12.25 -7.13
C ASP A 128 10.46 12.00 -7.78
N GLN A 129 9.50 11.56 -6.97
CA GLN A 129 8.15 11.22 -7.43
C GLN A 129 7.10 11.71 -6.43
N LEU A 130 5.99 12.21 -6.95
CA LEU A 130 4.82 12.59 -6.19
C LEU A 130 3.59 11.96 -6.87
N LEU A 131 2.86 11.14 -6.13
CA LEU A 131 1.67 10.46 -6.60
C LEU A 131 0.52 10.73 -5.64
N ALA A 132 -0.58 11.26 -6.15
CA ALA A 132 -1.82 11.46 -5.40
C ALA A 132 -2.94 10.67 -6.06
N GLU A 133 -3.61 9.83 -5.27
CA GLU A 133 -4.72 8.97 -5.70
C GLU A 133 -5.93 9.26 -4.81
N VAL A 134 -7.12 9.17 -5.40
CA VAL A 134 -8.39 9.22 -4.67
C VAL A 134 -9.23 8.05 -5.15
N ASP A 135 -9.42 7.08 -4.27
CA ASP A 135 -10.28 5.94 -4.54
C ASP A 135 -11.69 6.25 -4.04
N LEU A 136 -12.69 6.06 -4.90
CA LEU A 136 -14.10 6.24 -4.57
C LEU A 136 -14.75 4.85 -4.53
N GLY A 137 -15.21 4.43 -3.35
CA GLY A 137 -15.92 3.17 -3.19
C GLY A 137 -17.42 3.39 -3.24
N GLY A 138 -18.05 3.03 -4.34
CA GLY A 138 -19.49 2.86 -4.45
C GLY A 138 -19.94 1.49 -3.94
N ALA A 139 -21.24 1.32 -3.72
CA ALA A 139 -21.82 0.05 -3.22
C ALA A 139 -21.63 -1.13 -4.20
N THR A 140 -21.49 -0.83 -5.49
CA THR A 140 -21.39 -1.84 -6.57
C THR A 140 -20.21 -1.59 -7.52
N TRP A 141 -19.48 -0.47 -7.38
CA TRP A 141 -18.36 -0.06 -8.23
C TRP A 141 -17.36 0.78 -7.46
#